data_AF-A0A0F7FI52-F1
#
_entry.id   AF-A0A0F7FI52-F1
#
_cell.length_a   1.000
_cell.length_b   1.000
_cell.length_c   1.000
_cell.angle_alpha   90.00
_cell.angle_beta   90.00
_cell.angle_gamma   90.00
#
_symmetry.space_group_name_H-M   'P 1'
#
loop_
_entity.id
_entity.type
_entity.pdbx_description
1 polymer ?
#
loop_
_entity_poly.entity_id
_entity_poly.type
_entity_poly.pdbx_seq_one_letter_code
_entity_poly.pdbx_strand_id
1 'polypeptide(L)'
;MKLFSLRVWGTRVKKAFSDRRQSPRAAAPHPQGALWGRAKVTDLLMRSPSHIALIGRTGSGKTTAAKWLVTAAITFGVKVHILDFDNEYSDLPLPRFTPPFIITSSAPLPWLLAQMERPGEGGHGIALAVASASAASLEAVERELRAMYNDRTATAAAARLRVLKKYIVLNNDEPPAPGIWDLSMIPDPEERAMLSQFLASYIVAASPGTHPSLLVIEEAGMGATQYFLRSLLYLSRRRGVRIIYISHALPPTELIADFDLLLFDAGSIAYKLLSELRLPIPAPAGLRPGEAWWVRGTKARKIQFPPWVKI
;
A
#
# COMPACT_ATOMS: atom_id res chain seq x y z
N MET A 1 23.22 -38.78 62.10
CA MET A 1 22.59 -38.74 60.76
C MET A 1 22.60 -40.13 60.17
N LYS A 2 21.46 -40.83 60.23
CA LYS A 2 21.24 -42.16 59.65
C LYS A 2 19.84 -42.18 59.02
N LEU A 3 19.79 -42.75 57.82
CA LEU A 3 18.62 -42.90 56.95
C LEU A 3 17.51 -43.75 57.61
N PHE A 4 16.26 -43.33 57.42
CA PHE A 4 15.06 -44.18 57.52
C PHE A 4 14.34 -44.06 56.17
N SER A 5 14.36 -45.09 55.32
CA SER A 5 13.52 -46.31 55.37
C SER A 5 12.06 -46.02 54.98
N LEU A 6 11.79 -46.31 53.71
CA LEU A 6 10.48 -46.33 53.04
C LEU A 6 9.87 -47.73 53.19
N ARG A 7 8.63 -47.79 53.67
CA ARG A 7 7.49 -48.66 53.24
C ARG A 7 6.46 -48.65 54.35
N VAL A 8 5.18 -48.44 54.01
CA VAL A 8 4.09 -49.40 54.25
C VAL A 8 2.87 -48.97 53.42
N TRP A 9 2.16 -50.01 53.01
CA TRP A 9 1.00 -50.14 52.18
C TRP A 9 -0.23 -49.29 52.50
N GLY A 10 -1.09 -49.19 51.49
CA GLY A 10 -2.34 -48.46 51.53
C GLY A 10 -3.47 -49.18 52.24
N THR A 11 -4.56 -48.43 52.43
CA THR A 11 -5.91 -48.97 52.57
C THR A 11 -6.91 -47.92 52.11
N ARG A 12 -7.91 -48.41 51.38
CA ARG A 12 -8.98 -47.66 50.72
C ARG A 12 -9.89 -46.99 51.74
N VAL A 13 -10.27 -45.73 51.48
CA VAL A 13 -11.55 -45.20 51.94
C VAL A 13 -12.28 -44.59 50.74
N LYS A 14 -13.43 -45.19 50.43
CA LYS A 14 -14.41 -44.71 49.45
C LYS A 14 -14.95 -43.36 49.93
N LYS A 15 -14.97 -42.35 49.04
CA LYS A 15 -15.94 -41.26 49.14
C LYS A 15 -16.39 -40.85 47.74
N ALA A 16 -17.70 -40.87 47.58
CA ALA A 16 -18.42 -40.51 46.38
C ALA A 16 -18.10 -39.06 45.98
N PHE A 17 -17.83 -38.85 44.69
CA PHE A 17 -18.04 -37.56 44.06
C PHE A 17 -18.69 -37.78 42.70
N SER A 18 -19.92 -37.30 42.65
CA SER A 18 -20.81 -37.21 41.50
C SER A 18 -20.23 -36.31 40.40
N ASP A 19 -20.59 -36.69 39.18
CA ASP A 19 -20.57 -35.92 37.94
C ASP A 19 -20.46 -34.40 38.05
N ARG A 20 -19.45 -33.86 37.36
CA ARG A 20 -19.59 -32.67 36.48
C ARG A 20 -18.46 -32.69 35.47
N ARG A 21 -18.64 -33.45 34.38
CA ARG A 21 -17.94 -33.17 33.12
C ARG A 21 -18.39 -31.77 32.68
N GLN A 22 -17.53 -30.77 32.89
CA GLN A 22 -17.69 -29.49 32.21
C GLN A 22 -17.37 -29.72 30.74
N SER A 23 -18.43 -29.85 29.95
CA SER A 23 -18.38 -29.69 28.51
C SER A 23 -17.66 -28.36 28.19
N PRO A 24 -16.77 -28.30 27.17
CA PRO A 24 -16.22 -27.04 26.73
C PRO A 24 -17.39 -26.13 26.34
N ARG A 25 -17.51 -24.99 27.03
CA ARG A 25 -18.44 -23.93 26.64
C ARG A 25 -18.13 -23.59 25.19
N ALA A 26 -19.07 -23.88 24.30
CA ALA A 26 -19.08 -23.37 22.95
C ALA A 26 -18.83 -21.86 23.02
N ALA A 27 -17.80 -21.39 22.34
CA ALA A 27 -17.55 -19.97 22.16
C ALA A 27 -18.84 -19.34 21.64
N ALA A 28 -19.31 -18.29 22.33
CA ALA A 28 -20.47 -17.53 21.88
C ALA A 28 -20.22 -17.07 20.43
N PRO A 29 -21.21 -17.18 19.53
CA PRO A 29 -21.05 -16.67 18.18
C PRO A 29 -20.71 -15.18 18.26
N HIS A 30 -19.58 -14.81 17.66
CA HIS A 30 -19.25 -13.41 17.43
C HIS A 30 -20.46 -12.72 16.80
N PRO A 31 -20.84 -11.50 17.26
CA PRO A 31 -21.97 -10.80 16.69
C PRO A 31 -21.73 -10.66 15.19
N GLN A 32 -22.64 -11.22 14.39
CA GLN A 32 -22.69 -11.00 12.95
C GLN A 32 -22.90 -9.49 12.76
N GLY A 33 -21.80 -8.76 12.62
CA GLY A 33 -21.80 -7.31 12.47
C GLY A 33 -22.62 -6.97 11.24
N ALA A 34 -23.65 -6.16 11.41
CA ALA A 34 -24.47 -5.64 10.32
C ALA A 34 -23.54 -5.11 9.20
N LEU A 35 -23.74 -5.59 7.98
CA LEU A 35 -22.99 -5.16 6.80
C LEU A 35 -23.29 -3.67 6.55
N TRP A 36 -22.27 -2.83 6.55
CA TRP A 36 -22.43 -1.41 6.24
C TRP A 36 -22.63 -1.24 4.73
N GLY A 37 -23.68 -0.52 4.33
CA GLY A 37 -23.93 -0.16 2.94
C GLY A 37 -22.92 0.85 2.38
N ARG A 38 -22.75 0.83 1.05
CA ARG A 38 -21.79 1.64 0.26
C ARG A 38 -21.60 3.06 0.79
N ALA A 39 -22.66 3.87 0.84
CA ALA A 39 -22.57 5.29 1.19
C ALA A 39 -21.93 5.55 2.57
N LYS A 40 -22.19 4.67 3.55
CA LYS A 40 -21.72 4.86 4.94
C LYS A 40 -20.25 4.50 5.11
N VAL A 41 -19.76 3.52 4.35
CA VAL A 41 -18.35 3.10 4.36
C VAL A 41 -17.51 4.10 3.59
N THR A 42 -17.97 4.53 2.42
CA THR A 42 -17.20 5.44 1.57
C THR A 42 -17.11 6.83 2.20
N ASP A 43 -18.20 7.38 2.75
CA ASP A 43 -18.16 8.68 3.46
C ASP A 43 -17.24 8.62 4.69
N LEU A 44 -17.30 7.54 5.47
CA LEU A 44 -16.47 7.41 6.66
C LEU A 44 -14.99 7.27 6.30
N LEU A 45 -14.67 6.41 5.33
CA LEU A 45 -13.30 6.28 4.84
C LEU A 45 -12.84 7.63 4.34
N MET A 46 -13.60 8.33 3.48
CA MET A 46 -13.22 9.62 2.91
C MET A 46 -13.00 10.75 3.93
N ARG A 47 -13.71 10.73 5.07
CA ARG A 47 -13.50 11.70 6.18
C ARG A 47 -12.30 11.40 7.08
N SER A 48 -11.77 10.18 7.04
CA SER A 48 -10.61 9.81 7.86
C SER A 48 -9.34 10.52 7.33
N PRO A 49 -8.51 11.11 8.22
CA PRO A 49 -7.23 11.70 7.81
C PRO A 49 -6.16 10.64 7.49
N SER A 50 -6.42 9.37 7.82
CA SER A 50 -5.50 8.26 7.57
C SER A 50 -5.48 7.89 6.08
N HIS A 51 -4.34 7.41 5.59
CA HIS A 51 -4.27 6.77 4.27
C HIS A 51 -5.11 5.48 4.28
N ILE A 52 -5.35 4.86 3.12
CA ILE A 52 -6.10 3.61 3.04
C ILE A 52 -5.18 2.54 2.46
N ALA A 53 -5.15 1.35 3.06
CA ALA A 53 -4.46 0.21 2.48
C ALA A 53 -5.46 -0.90 2.13
N LEU A 54 -5.55 -1.30 0.87
CA LEU A 54 -6.35 -2.42 0.38
C LEU A 54 -5.45 -3.63 0.23
N ILE A 55 -5.59 -4.61 1.13
CA ILE A 55 -4.69 -5.77 1.18
C ILE A 55 -5.48 -7.05 0.93
N GLY A 56 -4.97 -7.91 0.05
CA GLY A 56 -5.66 -9.13 -0.36
C GLY A 56 -4.99 -9.79 -1.56
N ARG A 57 -5.26 -11.07 -1.78
CA ARG A 57 -4.78 -11.80 -2.96
C ARG A 57 -5.44 -11.31 -4.25
N THR A 58 -4.94 -11.72 -5.40
CA THR A 58 -5.60 -11.49 -6.70
C THR A 58 -7.03 -12.01 -6.68
N GLY A 59 -7.97 -11.26 -7.28
CA GLY A 59 -9.38 -11.65 -7.34
C GLY A 59 -10.18 -11.48 -6.04
N SER A 60 -9.58 -10.96 -4.97
CA SER A 60 -10.28 -10.73 -3.68
C SER A 60 -11.23 -9.52 -3.68
N GLY A 61 -11.17 -8.67 -4.71
CA GLY A 61 -12.05 -7.49 -4.86
C GLY A 61 -11.44 -6.16 -4.45
N LYS A 62 -10.10 -6.08 -4.28
CA LYS A 62 -9.38 -4.82 -3.96
C LYS A 62 -9.71 -3.70 -4.94
N THR A 63 -9.52 -3.95 -6.23
CA THR A 63 -9.75 -2.97 -7.30
C THR A 63 -11.21 -2.52 -7.35
N THR A 64 -12.16 -3.44 -7.20
CA THR A 64 -13.59 -3.12 -7.10
C THR A 64 -13.86 -2.13 -5.97
N ALA A 65 -13.27 -2.35 -4.80
CA ALA A 65 -13.38 -1.43 -3.67
C ALA A 65 -12.70 -0.09 -3.94
N ALA A 66 -11.52 -0.10 -4.57
CA ALA A 66 -10.81 1.10 -4.97
C ALA A 66 -11.62 1.96 -5.93
N LYS A 67 -12.24 1.37 -6.97
CA LYS A 67 -13.14 2.08 -7.89
C LYS A 67 -14.30 2.74 -7.17
N TRP A 68 -14.89 2.08 -6.17
CA TRP A 68 -15.92 2.70 -5.34
C TRP A 68 -15.42 3.90 -4.54
N LEU A 69 -14.22 3.80 -3.94
CA LEU A 69 -13.59 4.89 -3.19
C LEU A 69 -13.24 6.06 -4.11
N VAL A 70 -12.67 5.77 -5.28
CA VAL A 70 -12.36 6.77 -6.32
C VAL A 70 -13.62 7.47 -6.79
N THR A 71 -14.67 6.72 -7.13
CA THR A 71 -15.94 7.31 -7.61
C THR A 71 -16.51 8.29 -6.60
N ALA A 72 -16.52 7.92 -5.31
CA ALA A 72 -16.98 8.83 -4.27
C ALA A 72 -16.07 10.05 -4.15
N ALA A 73 -14.75 9.89 -4.23
CA ALA A 73 -13.81 11.01 -4.23
C ALA A 73 -14.10 11.99 -5.37
N ILE A 74 -14.33 11.49 -6.60
CA ILE A 74 -14.73 12.30 -7.75
C ILE A 74 -16.04 13.04 -7.46
N THR A 75 -17.05 12.36 -6.91
CA THR A 75 -18.33 12.98 -6.53
C THR A 75 -18.16 14.11 -5.51
N PHE A 76 -17.16 14.01 -4.62
CA PHE A 76 -16.82 15.07 -3.65
C PHE A 76 -15.91 16.17 -4.24
N GLY A 77 -15.59 16.13 -5.53
CA GLY A 77 -14.70 17.10 -6.17
C GLY A 77 -13.22 16.95 -5.79
N VAL A 78 -12.82 15.79 -5.25
CA VAL A 78 -11.43 15.50 -4.92
C VAL A 78 -10.67 15.19 -6.21
N LYS A 79 -9.48 15.79 -6.37
CA LYS A 79 -8.59 15.47 -7.51
C LYS A 79 -8.05 14.05 -7.34
N VAL A 80 -8.29 13.18 -8.32
CA VAL A 80 -7.86 11.77 -8.27
C VAL A 80 -6.73 11.51 -9.26
N HIS A 81 -5.67 10.87 -8.79
CA HIS A 81 -4.61 10.28 -9.60
C HIS A 81 -4.60 8.77 -9.36
N ILE A 82 -4.51 7.98 -10.43
CA ILE A 82 -4.41 6.51 -10.34
C ILE A 82 -3.16 6.09 -11.10
N LEU A 83 -2.27 5.39 -10.45
CA LEU A 83 -1.17 4.67 -11.10
C LEU A 83 -1.68 3.26 -11.38
N ASP A 84 -2.16 3.04 -12.60
CA ASP A 84 -2.88 1.82 -12.98
C ASP A 84 -1.90 0.81 -13.56
N PHE A 85 -1.58 -0.22 -12.77
CA PHE A 85 -0.54 -1.20 -13.11
C PHE A 85 -0.99 -2.13 -14.25
N ASP A 86 -2.26 -2.51 -14.29
CA ASP A 86 -2.80 -3.55 -15.18
C ASP A 86 -4.04 -3.09 -15.98
N ASN A 87 -4.24 -1.77 -16.11
CA ASN A 87 -5.35 -1.16 -16.86
C ASN A 87 -6.74 -1.57 -16.32
N GLU A 88 -6.85 -1.73 -15.00
CA GLU A 88 -8.08 -2.16 -14.37
C GLU A 88 -9.10 -1.01 -14.20
N TYR A 89 -8.69 0.25 -14.36
CA TYR A 89 -9.51 1.45 -14.11
C TYR A 89 -10.03 2.13 -15.38
N SER A 90 -9.85 1.52 -16.55
CA SER A 90 -10.25 2.07 -17.87
C SER A 90 -11.72 2.42 -18.04
N ASP A 91 -12.59 1.96 -17.15
CA ASP A 91 -14.02 2.22 -17.15
C ASP A 91 -14.44 3.34 -16.19
N LEU A 92 -13.49 4.04 -15.57
CA LEU A 92 -13.77 5.26 -14.81
C LEU A 92 -13.81 6.50 -15.72
N PRO A 93 -14.64 7.52 -15.38
CA PRO A 93 -14.74 8.76 -16.15
C PRO A 93 -13.59 9.73 -15.83
N LEU A 94 -12.36 9.28 -16.00
CA LEU A 94 -11.13 10.05 -15.79
C LEU A 94 -10.32 10.09 -17.09
N PRO A 95 -9.60 11.18 -17.38
CA PRO A 95 -8.68 11.20 -18.50
C PRO A 95 -7.59 10.14 -18.29
N ARG A 96 -7.18 9.50 -19.38
CA ARG A 96 -6.16 8.46 -19.38
C ARG A 96 -4.91 8.97 -20.05
N PHE A 97 -3.78 8.77 -19.39
CA PHE A 97 -2.44 9.10 -19.86
C PHE A 97 -1.67 7.80 -20.09
N THR A 98 -1.03 7.69 -21.24
CA THR A 98 -0.16 6.56 -21.60
C THR A 98 1.27 7.06 -21.79
N PRO A 99 2.30 6.22 -21.61
CA PRO A 99 3.66 6.62 -21.87
C PRO A 99 3.88 7.04 -23.35
N PRO A 100 4.77 8.00 -23.63
CA PRO A 100 5.57 8.73 -22.66
C PRO A 100 4.75 9.76 -21.88
N PHE A 101 4.93 9.80 -20.56
CA PHE A 101 4.23 10.72 -19.68
C PHE A 101 4.93 12.07 -19.65
N ILE A 102 4.13 13.14 -19.65
CA ILE A 102 4.63 14.51 -19.61
C ILE A 102 4.63 14.99 -18.16
N ILE A 103 5.78 15.44 -17.65
CA ILE A 103 5.94 15.95 -16.28
C ILE A 103 6.72 17.27 -16.26
N THR A 104 6.54 18.05 -15.20
CA THR A 104 7.26 19.31 -15.00
C THR A 104 8.70 19.12 -14.53
N SER A 105 9.61 19.90 -15.09
CA SER A 105 11.03 19.92 -14.69
C SER A 105 11.27 20.54 -13.30
N SER A 106 10.27 21.25 -12.75
CA SER A 106 10.37 21.96 -11.48
C SER A 106 10.50 21.04 -10.27
N ALA A 107 10.16 19.75 -10.40
CA ALA A 107 10.29 18.79 -9.33
C ALA A 107 11.76 18.40 -9.12
N PRO A 108 12.24 18.22 -7.87
CA PRO A 108 13.63 17.94 -7.58
C PRO A 108 14.02 16.53 -8.06
N LEU A 109 14.47 16.44 -9.31
CA LEU A 109 14.82 15.19 -9.97
C LEU A 109 15.79 14.30 -9.16
N PRO A 110 16.85 14.81 -8.50
CA PRO A 110 17.70 13.98 -7.65
C PRO A 110 16.94 13.27 -6.53
N TRP A 111 16.00 13.99 -5.90
CA TRP A 111 15.14 13.41 -4.87
C TRP A 111 14.17 12.39 -5.46
N LEU A 112 13.57 12.66 -6.62
CA LEU A 112 12.66 11.73 -7.29
C LEU A 112 13.35 10.44 -7.72
N LEU A 113 14.57 10.51 -8.27
CA LEU A 113 15.36 9.33 -8.64
C LEU A 113 15.76 8.48 -7.42
N ALA A 114 15.96 9.12 -6.27
CA ALA A 114 16.22 8.43 -5.02
C ALA A 114 14.99 7.65 -4.50
N GLN A 115 13.78 8.06 -4.87
CA GLN A 115 12.54 7.35 -4.52
C GLN A 115 12.28 6.09 -5.36
N MET A 116 12.95 5.94 -6.51
CA MET A 116 12.84 4.74 -7.36
C MET A 116 13.69 3.61 -6.79
N GLU A 117 13.22 2.98 -5.73
CA GLU A 117 13.97 1.95 -5.03
C GLU A 117 14.03 0.63 -5.79
N ARG A 118 15.15 -0.06 -5.60
CA ARG A 118 15.35 -1.46 -5.98
C ARG A 118 15.78 -2.25 -4.75
N PRO A 119 15.30 -3.49 -4.57
CA PRO A 119 15.78 -4.34 -3.49
C PRO A 119 17.32 -4.44 -3.50
N GLY A 120 17.97 -4.05 -2.40
CA GLY A 120 19.43 -4.12 -2.25
C GLY A 120 20.22 -2.88 -2.68
N GLU A 121 19.57 -1.81 -3.15
CA GLU A 121 20.24 -0.55 -3.53
C GLU A 121 19.82 0.61 -2.61
N GLY A 122 20.78 1.29 -1.98
CA GLY A 122 20.50 2.39 -1.04
C GLY A 122 20.07 3.69 -1.74
N GLY A 123 18.84 4.16 -1.50
CA GLY A 123 18.29 5.39 -2.10
C GLY A 123 19.05 6.67 -1.73
N HIS A 124 19.64 6.76 -0.53
CA HIS A 124 20.38 7.96 -0.10
C HIS A 124 21.67 8.18 -0.90
N GLY A 125 22.41 7.11 -1.20
CA GLY A 125 23.60 7.23 -2.05
C GLY A 125 23.25 7.75 -3.45
N ILE A 126 22.10 7.32 -3.98
CA ILE A 126 21.64 7.72 -5.32
C ILE A 126 21.23 9.17 -5.35
N ALA A 127 20.56 9.67 -4.30
CA ALA A 127 20.31 11.11 -4.15
C ALA A 127 21.61 11.91 -4.19
N LEU A 128 22.66 11.45 -3.49
CA LEU A 128 23.96 12.11 -3.43
C LEU A 128 24.70 12.07 -4.77
N ALA A 129 24.71 10.92 -5.44
CA ALA A 129 25.32 10.73 -6.76
C ALA A 129 24.64 11.59 -7.83
N VAL A 130 23.31 11.76 -7.76
CA VAL A 130 22.59 12.63 -8.70
C VAL A 130 22.72 14.10 -8.30
N ALA A 131 22.74 14.44 -7.00
CA ALA A 131 22.91 15.82 -6.55
C ALA A 131 24.32 16.38 -6.83
N SER A 132 25.33 15.51 -6.85
CA SER A 132 26.68 15.87 -7.29
C SER A 132 26.78 16.00 -8.82
N ALA A 133 25.84 15.41 -9.56
CA ALA A 133 25.70 15.64 -11.00
C ALA A 133 24.96 16.97 -11.25
N SER A 134 25.71 18.04 -11.47
CA SER A 134 25.18 19.40 -11.66
C SER A 134 24.96 19.69 -13.14
N ALA A 135 23.85 19.23 -13.68
CA ALA A 135 23.59 19.27 -15.12
C ALA A 135 22.26 19.94 -15.48
N ALA A 136 22.28 20.71 -16.57
CA ALA A 136 21.11 21.41 -17.12
C ALA A 136 20.11 20.49 -17.85
N SER A 137 20.46 19.23 -18.11
CA SER A 137 19.58 18.25 -18.79
C SER A 137 19.77 16.83 -18.26
N LEU A 138 18.78 15.97 -18.50
CA LEU A 138 18.83 14.54 -18.14
C LEU A 138 20.02 13.83 -18.79
N GLU A 139 20.36 14.18 -20.04
CA GLU A 139 21.47 13.61 -20.79
C GLU A 139 22.82 13.99 -20.16
N ALA A 140 22.94 15.20 -19.65
CA ALA A 140 24.14 15.64 -18.96
C ALA A 140 24.29 14.92 -17.61
N VAL A 141 23.21 14.78 -16.83
CA VAL A 141 23.21 13.96 -15.60
C VAL A 141 23.62 12.51 -15.90
N GLU A 142 23.07 11.90 -16.95
CA GLU A 142 23.40 10.51 -17.32
C GLU A 142 24.88 10.35 -17.67
N ARG A 143 25.44 11.30 -18.43
CA ARG A 143 26.85 11.28 -18.83
C ARG A 143 27.78 11.42 -17.63
N GLU A 144 27.46 12.30 -16.68
CA GLU A 144 28.23 12.47 -15.45
C GLU A 144 28.17 11.22 -14.57
N LEU A 145 26.99 10.62 -14.40
CA LEU A 145 26.84 9.35 -13.67
C LEU A 145 27.62 8.20 -14.34
N ARG A 146 27.63 8.14 -15.67
CA ARG A 146 28.41 7.13 -16.42
C ARG A 146 29.91 7.34 -16.31
N ALA A 147 30.39 8.57 -16.16
CA ALA A 147 31.81 8.85 -15.94
C ALA A 147 32.30 8.30 -14.59
N MET A 148 31.38 8.11 -13.63
CA MET A 148 31.62 7.50 -12.32
C MET A 148 31.40 5.97 -12.34
N TYR A 149 31.83 5.27 -13.40
CA TYR A 149 31.51 3.85 -13.65
C TYR A 149 31.97 2.87 -12.55
N ASN A 150 32.96 3.23 -11.73
CA ASN A 150 33.40 2.42 -10.58
C ASN A 150 32.52 2.58 -9.33
N ASP A 151 31.63 3.58 -9.32
CA ASP A 151 30.67 3.78 -8.25
C ASP A 151 29.37 3.00 -8.56
N ARG A 152 29.08 2.00 -7.74
CA ARG A 152 27.85 1.19 -7.82
C ARG A 152 26.60 2.06 -7.74
N THR A 153 26.68 3.14 -6.96
CA THR A 153 25.60 4.10 -6.72
C THR A 153 25.32 4.94 -7.97
N ALA A 154 26.37 5.42 -8.63
CA ALA A 154 26.23 6.16 -9.89
C ALA A 154 25.69 5.27 -11.01
N THR A 155 26.12 4.00 -11.04
CA THR A 155 25.61 2.99 -11.97
C THR A 155 24.11 2.73 -11.77
N ALA A 156 23.67 2.56 -10.52
CA ALA A 156 22.26 2.40 -10.17
C ALA A 156 21.43 3.63 -10.53
N ALA A 157 21.94 4.83 -10.24
CA ALA A 157 21.30 6.10 -10.62
C ALA A 157 21.14 6.23 -12.14
N ALA A 158 22.18 5.90 -12.91
CA ALA A 158 22.14 5.91 -14.38
C ALA A 158 21.12 4.90 -14.94
N ALA A 159 20.98 3.72 -14.32
CA ALA A 159 19.98 2.74 -14.71
C ALA A 159 18.55 3.25 -14.50
N ARG A 160 18.26 3.91 -13.37
CA ARG A 160 16.96 4.52 -13.08
C ARG A 160 16.64 5.65 -14.06
N LEU A 161 17.62 6.51 -14.32
CA LEU A 161 17.50 7.59 -15.27
C LEU A 161 17.19 7.09 -16.69
N ARG A 162 17.77 5.96 -17.10
CA ARG A 162 17.46 5.34 -18.40
C ARG A 162 16.00 4.94 -18.52
N VAL A 163 15.41 4.39 -17.46
CA VAL A 163 13.98 4.04 -17.44
C VAL A 163 13.12 5.29 -17.52
N LEU A 164 13.46 6.36 -16.80
CA LEU A 164 12.76 7.63 -16.93
C LEU A 164 12.82 8.16 -18.35
N LYS A 165 14.00 8.20 -18.99
CA LYS A 165 14.14 8.69 -20.38
C LYS A 165 13.31 7.90 -21.39
N LYS A 166 13.00 6.63 -21.12
CA LYS A 166 12.17 5.79 -21.99
C LYS A 166 10.69 6.16 -21.90
N TYR A 167 10.22 6.64 -20.75
CA TYR A 167 8.79 6.77 -20.44
C TYR A 167 8.36 8.15 -19.99
N ILE A 168 9.28 9.10 -19.80
CA ILE A 168 9.02 10.44 -19.29
C ILE A 168 9.58 11.47 -20.27
N VAL A 169 8.77 12.49 -20.55
CA VAL A 169 9.18 13.73 -21.21
C VAL A 169 9.04 14.86 -20.20
N LEU A 170 10.14 15.62 -20.01
CA LEU A 170 10.10 16.83 -19.21
C LEU A 170 9.51 17.97 -20.06
N ASN A 171 8.44 18.58 -19.59
CA ASN A 171 7.86 19.80 -20.15
C ASN A 171 7.61 20.80 -19.03
N ASN A 172 7.98 22.07 -19.20
CA ASN A 172 7.86 23.07 -18.14
C ASN A 172 6.42 23.53 -17.89
N ASP A 173 5.48 23.08 -18.71
CA ASP A 173 4.11 23.54 -18.70
C ASP A 173 3.21 22.62 -17.87
N GLU A 174 2.72 23.19 -16.76
CA GLU A 174 1.64 22.75 -15.87
C GLU A 174 1.81 21.49 -14.99
N PRO A 175 1.31 21.53 -13.74
CA PRO A 175 1.35 20.41 -12.79
C PRO A 175 0.61 19.16 -13.32
N PRO A 176 0.84 17.96 -12.77
CA PRO A 176 0.21 16.75 -13.26
C PRO A 176 -1.32 16.87 -13.23
N ALA A 177 -1.94 16.65 -14.38
CA ALA A 177 -3.39 16.57 -14.46
C ALA A 177 -3.90 15.35 -13.65
N PRO A 178 -5.00 15.50 -12.89
CA PRO A 178 -5.71 14.36 -12.30
C PRO A 178 -6.18 13.40 -13.39
N GLY A 179 -6.05 12.10 -13.16
CA GLY A 179 -6.45 11.08 -14.12
C GLY A 179 -5.79 9.72 -13.88
N ILE A 180 -5.94 8.84 -14.86
CA ILE A 180 -5.37 7.48 -14.88
C ILE A 180 -4.05 7.50 -15.62
N TRP A 181 -2.97 7.17 -14.92
CA TRP A 181 -1.63 7.00 -15.47
C TRP A 181 -1.45 5.52 -15.74
N ASP A 182 -1.65 5.14 -16.99
CA ASP A 182 -1.69 3.75 -17.42
C ASP A 182 -0.29 3.19 -17.62
N LEU A 183 0.10 2.29 -16.73
CA LEU A 183 1.40 1.64 -16.72
C LEU A 183 1.37 0.28 -17.43
N SER A 184 0.20 -0.23 -17.85
CA SER A 184 0.07 -1.59 -18.40
C SER A 184 0.83 -1.77 -19.72
N MET A 185 1.10 -0.67 -20.42
CA MET A 185 1.88 -0.64 -21.67
C MET A 185 3.38 -0.82 -21.47
N ILE A 186 3.87 -0.82 -20.22
CA ILE A 186 5.28 -1.02 -19.87
C ILE A 186 5.50 -2.54 -19.71
N PRO A 187 6.26 -3.18 -20.63
CA PRO A 187 6.35 -4.65 -20.64
C PRO A 187 7.09 -5.22 -19.43
N ASP A 188 8.12 -4.52 -18.96
CA ASP A 188 8.96 -4.98 -17.86
C ASP A 188 8.35 -4.61 -16.50
N PRO A 189 8.03 -5.59 -15.62
CA PRO A 189 7.40 -5.31 -14.33
C PRO A 189 8.26 -4.48 -13.37
N GLU A 190 9.60 -4.58 -13.45
CA GLU A 190 10.49 -3.78 -12.61
C GLU A 190 10.54 -2.33 -13.06
N GLU A 191 10.62 -2.08 -14.38
CA GLU A 191 10.48 -0.75 -14.97
C GLU A 191 9.12 -0.14 -14.59
N ARG A 192 8.06 -0.94 -14.63
CA ARG A 192 6.70 -0.52 -14.26
C ARG A 192 6.62 -0.12 -12.78
N ALA A 193 7.16 -0.94 -11.88
CA ALA A 193 7.20 -0.66 -10.45
C ALA A 193 8.02 0.60 -10.12
N MET A 194 9.21 0.74 -10.72
CA MET A 194 10.04 1.93 -10.55
C MET A 194 9.33 3.19 -11.05
N LEU A 195 8.66 3.12 -12.19
CA LEU A 195 7.94 4.27 -12.74
C LEU A 195 6.74 4.63 -11.88
N SER A 196 6.03 3.64 -11.33
CA SER A 196 4.96 3.86 -10.34
C SER A 196 5.48 4.64 -9.12
N GLN A 197 6.62 4.23 -8.54
CA GLN A 197 7.23 4.93 -7.41
C GLN A 197 7.64 6.37 -7.75
N PHE A 198 8.24 6.56 -8.93
CA PHE A 198 8.62 7.87 -9.43
C PHE A 198 7.39 8.78 -9.58
N LEU A 199 6.36 8.33 -10.30
CA LEU A 199 5.15 9.10 -10.56
C LEU A 199 4.40 9.40 -9.26
N ALA A 200 4.32 8.45 -8.32
CA ALA A 200 3.71 8.67 -7.01
C ALA A 200 4.42 9.82 -6.27
N SER A 201 5.75 9.79 -6.24
CA SER A 201 6.57 10.82 -5.61
C SER A 201 6.44 12.17 -6.29
N TYR A 202 6.42 12.19 -7.63
CA TYR A 202 6.23 13.38 -8.44
C TYR A 202 4.85 14.02 -8.19
N ILE A 203 3.77 13.24 -8.27
CA ILE A 203 2.40 13.71 -8.04
C ILE A 203 2.26 14.33 -6.64
N VAL A 204 2.81 13.66 -5.62
CA VAL A 204 2.78 14.18 -4.25
C VAL A 204 3.61 15.47 -4.12
N ALA A 205 4.82 15.51 -4.69
CA ALA A 205 5.69 16.68 -4.61
C ALA A 205 5.15 17.90 -5.37
N ALA A 206 4.52 17.66 -6.52
CA ALA A 206 3.91 18.69 -7.36
C ALA A 206 2.55 19.17 -6.81
N SER A 207 1.95 18.46 -5.85
CA SER A 207 0.71 18.90 -5.23
C SER A 207 0.93 20.19 -4.43
N PRO A 208 0.15 21.26 -4.67
CA PRO A 208 0.29 22.52 -3.94
C PRO A 208 -0.20 22.41 -2.49
N GLY A 209 -0.96 21.36 -2.14
CA GLY A 209 -1.54 21.19 -0.80
C GLY A 209 -2.72 22.11 -0.47
N THR A 210 -3.14 22.95 -1.41
CA THR A 210 -4.30 23.85 -1.26
C THR A 210 -5.64 23.14 -1.48
N HIS A 211 -5.64 22.01 -2.18
CA HIS A 211 -6.83 21.22 -2.46
C HIS A 211 -6.58 19.75 -2.09
N PRO A 212 -7.58 19.07 -1.49
CA PRO A 212 -7.47 17.64 -1.20
C PRO A 212 -7.33 16.86 -2.51
N SER A 213 -6.41 15.91 -2.53
CA SER A 213 -6.23 14.98 -3.63
C SER A 213 -6.12 13.54 -3.12
N LEU A 214 -6.38 12.60 -4.03
CA LEU A 214 -6.31 11.18 -3.79
C LEU A 214 -5.35 10.57 -4.81
N LEU A 215 -4.37 9.81 -4.33
CA LEU A 215 -3.44 9.04 -5.14
C LEU A 215 -3.69 7.55 -4.89
N VAL A 216 -4.07 6.82 -5.92
CA VAL A 216 -4.19 5.36 -5.90
C VAL A 216 -2.92 4.76 -6.50
N ILE A 217 -2.32 3.82 -5.79
CA ILE A 217 -1.10 3.12 -6.23
C ILE A 217 -1.43 1.63 -6.26
N GLU A 218 -1.60 1.10 -7.47
CA GLU A 218 -1.71 -0.35 -7.69
C GLU A 218 -0.35 -1.04 -7.55
N GLU A 219 -0.40 -2.30 -7.13
CA GLU A 219 0.78 -3.13 -6.87
C GLU A 219 1.88 -2.40 -6.08
N ALA A 220 1.47 -1.56 -5.11
CA ALA A 220 2.34 -0.64 -4.39
C ALA A 220 3.42 -1.34 -3.53
N GLY A 221 3.30 -2.64 -3.32
CA GLY A 221 4.31 -3.46 -2.66
C GLY A 221 5.41 -3.98 -3.59
N MET A 222 5.24 -3.86 -4.91
CA MET A 222 6.25 -4.28 -5.88
C MET A 222 7.41 -3.28 -5.91
N GLY A 223 8.61 -3.76 -5.60
CA GLY A 223 9.86 -2.98 -5.65
C GLY A 223 10.00 -1.89 -4.59
N ALA A 224 8.93 -1.53 -3.88
CA ALA A 224 8.95 -0.48 -2.86
C ALA A 224 9.53 -1.00 -1.56
N THR A 225 10.57 -0.36 -1.03
CA THR A 225 11.02 -0.65 0.33
C THR A 225 10.26 0.20 1.34
N GLN A 226 10.51 -0.08 2.61
CA GLN A 226 10.02 0.72 3.73
C GLN A 226 10.36 2.22 3.62
N TYR A 227 11.52 2.56 3.04
CA TYR A 227 11.97 3.95 2.98
C TYR A 227 11.18 4.78 1.96
N PHE A 228 10.92 4.27 0.76
CA PHE A 228 10.02 4.90 -0.20
C PHE A 228 8.65 5.18 0.41
N LEU A 229 8.01 4.15 0.98
CA LEU A 229 6.65 4.29 1.50
C LEU A 229 6.60 5.30 2.66
N ARG A 230 7.57 5.25 3.58
CA ARG A 230 7.67 6.21 4.68
C ARG A 230 7.80 7.66 4.18
N SER A 231 8.68 7.88 3.20
CA SER A 231 8.92 9.21 2.63
C SER A 231 7.68 9.74 1.92
N LEU A 232 7.01 8.88 1.15
CA LEU A 232 5.79 9.21 0.42
C LEU A 232 4.63 9.53 1.38
N LEU A 233 4.42 8.73 2.43
CA LEU A 233 3.36 8.98 3.43
C LEU A 233 3.60 10.28 4.20
N TYR A 234 4.84 10.54 4.59
CA TYR A 234 5.20 11.80 5.25
C TYR A 234 4.91 13.02 4.38
N LEU A 235 5.36 12.99 3.12
CA LEU A 235 5.18 14.12 2.21
C LEU A 235 3.72 14.31 1.81
N SER A 236 3.00 13.22 1.55
CA SER A 236 1.60 13.24 1.12
C SER A 236 0.69 13.90 2.16
N ARG A 237 0.88 13.64 3.46
CA ARG A 237 0.19 14.36 4.54
C ARG A 237 0.40 15.86 4.49
N ARG A 238 1.65 16.31 4.34
CA ARG A 238 1.99 17.74 4.25
C ARG A 238 1.41 18.42 3.02
N ARG A 239 1.18 17.65 1.97
CA ARG A 239 0.68 18.11 0.67
C ARG A 239 -0.81 17.85 0.46
N GLY A 240 -1.54 17.47 1.52
CA GLY A 240 -2.98 17.20 1.44
C GLY A 240 -3.35 16.07 0.48
N VAL A 241 -2.39 15.18 0.17
CA VAL A 241 -2.59 14.03 -0.72
C VAL A 241 -2.87 12.82 0.14
N ARG A 242 -4.04 12.23 -0.06
CA ARG A 242 -4.38 10.96 0.55
C ARG A 242 -3.96 9.82 -0.35
N ILE A 243 -3.51 8.71 0.23
CA ILE A 243 -3.01 7.56 -0.53
C ILE A 243 -3.96 6.39 -0.34
N ILE A 244 -4.33 5.73 -1.44
CA ILE A 244 -4.87 4.37 -1.46
C ILE A 244 -3.74 3.46 -1.93
N TYR A 245 -3.18 2.70 -0.99
CA TYR A 245 -2.13 1.72 -1.22
C TYR A 245 -2.78 0.36 -1.49
N ILE A 246 -2.53 -0.25 -2.65
CA ILE A 246 -3.12 -1.53 -3.02
C ILE A 246 -2.00 -2.56 -3.17
N SER A 247 -2.09 -3.68 -2.46
CA SER A 247 -1.03 -4.69 -2.48
C SER A 247 -1.53 -6.06 -2.03
N HIS A 248 -0.75 -7.10 -2.33
CA HIS A 248 -0.92 -8.45 -1.76
C HIS A 248 -0.32 -8.57 -0.37
N ALA A 249 0.61 -7.68 0.00
CA ALA A 249 1.31 -7.67 1.28
C ALA A 249 0.92 -6.47 2.13
N LEU A 250 0.99 -6.65 3.45
CA LEU A 250 0.77 -5.56 4.38
C LEU A 250 1.89 -4.50 4.26
N PRO A 251 1.58 -3.22 4.54
CA PRO A 251 2.61 -2.21 4.72
C PRO A 251 3.59 -2.63 5.84
N PRO A 252 4.83 -2.11 5.82
CA PRO A 252 5.78 -2.25 6.93
C PRO A 252 5.14 -1.93 8.28
N THR A 253 5.43 -2.72 9.30
CA THR A 253 4.71 -2.74 10.59
C THR A 253 4.63 -1.36 11.26
N GLU A 254 5.72 -0.60 11.22
CA GLU A 254 5.80 0.76 11.79
C GLU A 254 5.01 1.82 11.02
N LEU A 255 4.62 1.55 9.77
CA LEU A 255 3.79 2.42 8.95
C LEU A 255 2.31 2.03 8.98
N ILE A 256 1.96 0.85 9.50
CA ILE A 256 0.57 0.37 9.55
C ILE A 256 -0.36 1.37 10.26
N ALA A 257 0.12 2.04 11.30
CA ALA A 257 -0.64 3.03 12.06
C ALA A 257 -1.08 4.25 11.21
N ASP A 258 -0.44 4.48 10.06
CA ASP A 258 -0.77 5.57 9.16
C ASP A 258 -1.96 5.28 8.24
N PHE A 259 -2.48 4.04 8.26
CA PHE A 259 -3.54 3.56 7.39
C PHE A 259 -4.82 3.15 8.13
N ASP A 260 -5.96 3.37 7.48
CA ASP A 260 -7.14 2.55 7.62
C ASP A 260 -6.95 1.30 6.74
N LEU A 261 -6.88 0.11 7.35
CA LEU A 261 -6.66 -1.13 6.60
C LEU A 261 -8.00 -1.72 6.15
N LEU A 262 -8.11 -2.07 4.87
CA LEU A 262 -9.16 -2.92 4.34
C LEU A 262 -8.55 -4.26 3.95
N LEU A 263 -8.77 -5.25 4.80
CA LEU A 263 -8.21 -6.59 4.67
C LEU A 263 -9.24 -7.50 3.98
N PHE A 264 -9.02 -7.73 2.70
CA PHE A 264 -9.75 -8.72 1.92
C PHE A 264 -9.19 -10.12 2.19
N ASP A 265 -9.70 -11.12 1.48
CA ASP A 265 -9.10 -12.45 1.51
C ASP A 265 -7.64 -12.39 1.06
N ALA A 266 -6.73 -12.69 1.97
CA ALA A 266 -5.27 -12.65 1.79
C ALA A 266 -4.63 -14.03 2.06
N GLY A 267 -5.43 -15.10 2.10
CA GLY A 267 -4.95 -16.45 2.40
C GLY A 267 -4.22 -16.54 3.74
N SER A 268 -3.25 -17.45 3.87
CA SER A 268 -2.51 -17.75 5.10
C SER A 268 -1.55 -16.63 5.54
N ILE A 269 -1.11 -15.76 4.63
CA ILE A 269 -0.09 -14.72 4.91
C ILE A 269 -0.63 -13.64 5.85
N ALA A 270 -1.89 -13.22 5.67
CA ALA A 270 -2.50 -12.24 6.56
C ALA A 270 -2.69 -12.76 7.99
N TYR A 271 -2.86 -14.08 8.19
CA TYR A 271 -3.02 -14.65 9.53
C TYR A 271 -1.83 -14.41 10.42
N LYS A 272 -0.63 -14.56 9.87
CA LYS A 272 0.61 -14.43 10.62
C LYS A 272 0.81 -13.00 11.10
N LEU A 273 0.50 -12.01 10.26
CA LEU A 273 0.59 -10.62 10.68
C LEU A 273 -0.59 -10.17 11.55
N LEU A 274 -1.80 -10.66 11.32
CA LEU A 274 -2.96 -10.32 12.16
C LEU A 274 -2.80 -10.81 13.60
N SER A 275 -2.19 -11.99 13.78
CA SER A 275 -1.86 -12.51 15.12
C SER A 275 -0.76 -11.68 15.80
N GLU A 276 0.25 -11.25 15.05
CA GLU A 276 1.30 -10.33 15.54
C GLU A 276 0.72 -8.97 15.95
N LEU A 277 -0.21 -8.42 15.16
CA LEU A 277 -0.90 -7.15 15.45
C LEU A 277 -1.99 -7.27 16.53
N ARG A 278 -2.25 -8.50 17.03
CA ARG A 278 -3.25 -8.80 18.07
C ARG A 278 -4.63 -8.24 17.77
N LEU A 279 -5.01 -8.21 16.50
CA LEU A 279 -6.29 -7.67 16.07
C LEU A 279 -7.42 -8.67 16.34
N PRO A 280 -8.61 -8.23 16.81
CA PRO A 280 -9.72 -9.11 17.13
C PRO A 280 -10.50 -9.52 15.86
N ILE A 281 -9.79 -10.00 14.86
CA ILE A 281 -10.36 -10.39 13.56
C ILE A 281 -10.46 -11.91 13.53
N PRO A 282 -11.65 -12.49 13.30
CA PRO A 282 -11.76 -13.91 12.99
C PRO A 282 -10.88 -14.20 11.77
N ALA A 283 -10.17 -15.32 11.79
CA ALA A 283 -9.52 -15.92 10.64
C ALA A 283 -10.11 -15.44 9.30
N PRO A 284 -9.39 -14.67 8.45
CA PRO A 284 -9.96 -14.13 7.20
C PRO A 284 -10.40 -15.18 6.17
N ALA A 285 -10.28 -16.48 6.48
CA ALA A 285 -10.89 -17.57 5.73
C ALA A 285 -12.40 -17.35 5.66
N GLY A 286 -12.92 -17.35 4.44
CA GLY A 286 -14.35 -17.24 4.19
C GLY A 286 -14.84 -15.82 3.92
N LEU A 287 -13.94 -14.83 3.73
CA LEU A 287 -14.32 -13.61 3.03
C LEU A 287 -14.62 -13.95 1.57
N ARG A 288 -15.82 -13.59 1.11
CA ARG A 288 -16.17 -13.64 -0.32
C ARG A 288 -15.51 -12.48 -1.07
N PRO A 289 -15.32 -12.57 -2.40
CA PRO A 289 -14.86 -11.44 -3.19
C PRO A 289 -15.69 -10.17 -2.90
N GLY A 290 -15.00 -9.06 -2.60
CA GLY A 290 -15.62 -7.79 -2.22
C GLY A 290 -15.97 -7.66 -0.73
N GLU A 291 -15.87 -8.71 0.09
CA GLU A 291 -15.91 -8.59 1.55
C GLU A 291 -14.52 -8.28 2.11
N ALA A 292 -14.48 -7.40 3.10
CA ALA A 292 -13.24 -7.03 3.77
C ALA A 292 -13.46 -6.79 5.26
N TRP A 293 -12.41 -6.93 6.06
CA TRP A 293 -12.33 -6.35 7.39
C TRP A 293 -11.74 -4.95 7.30
N TRP A 294 -12.52 -3.95 7.69
CA TRP A 294 -11.98 -2.62 7.94
C TRP A 294 -11.42 -2.56 9.36
N VAL A 295 -10.14 -2.22 9.46
CA VAL A 295 -9.38 -2.15 10.70
C VAL A 295 -8.85 -0.75 10.92
N ARG A 296 -9.07 -0.22 12.13
CA ARG A 296 -8.50 1.04 12.58
C ARG A 296 -8.11 0.93 14.05
N GLY A 297 -6.81 1.00 14.33
CA GLY A 297 -6.28 0.72 15.66
C GLY A 297 -6.68 -0.69 16.10
N THR A 298 -7.30 -0.83 17.27
CA THR A 298 -7.77 -2.11 17.80
C THR A 298 -9.18 -2.51 17.35
N LYS A 299 -9.86 -1.66 16.57
CA LYS A 299 -11.24 -1.89 16.14
C LYS A 299 -11.24 -2.53 14.76
N ALA A 300 -12.01 -3.60 14.61
CA ALA A 300 -12.26 -4.25 13.33
C ALA A 300 -13.77 -4.36 13.05
N ARG A 301 -14.16 -4.19 11.79
CA ARG A 301 -15.55 -4.31 11.33
C ARG A 301 -15.59 -4.96 9.95
N LYS A 302 -16.50 -5.92 9.76
CA LYS A 302 -16.72 -6.53 8.46
C LYS A 302 -17.54 -5.57 7.58
N ILE A 303 -17.09 -5.39 6.35
CA ILE A 303 -17.73 -4.56 5.33
C ILE A 303 -17.85 -5.34 4.02
N GLN A 304 -18.73 -4.88 3.13
CA GLN A 304 -18.89 -5.45 1.80
C GLN A 304 -18.99 -4.33 0.78
N PHE A 305 -18.16 -4.43 -0.25
CA PHE A 305 -18.27 -3.63 -1.46
C PHE A 305 -19.18 -4.36 -2.44
N PRO A 306 -20.21 -3.71 -2.99
CA PRO A 306 -21.02 -4.31 -4.03
C PRO A 306 -20.17 -4.56 -5.29
N PRO A 307 -20.60 -5.48 -6.17
CA PRO A 307 -19.97 -5.64 -7.48
C PRO A 307 -19.86 -4.32 -8.21
N TRP A 308 -18.77 -4.14 -8.95
CA TRP A 308 -18.59 -2.95 -9.77
C TRP A 308 -19.55 -2.97 -10.95
N VAL A 309 -20.24 -1.84 -11.15
CA VAL A 309 -21.09 -1.60 -12.33
C VAL A 309 -20.50 -0.37 -13.01
N LYS A 310 -20.18 -0.50 -14.30
CA LYS A 310 -19.62 0.61 -15.10
C LYS A 310 -20.58 1.80 -15.04
N ILE A 311 -20.00 2.99 -14.85
CA ILE A 311 -20.71 4.27 -14.71
C ILE A 311 -20.60 5.03 -16.03
#